data_AF-A0A377ZDI1-F1
#
_entry.id   AF-A0A377ZDI1-F1
#
_cell.length_a   1.000
_cell.length_b   1.000
_cell.length_c   1.000
_cell.angle_alpha   90.00
_cell.angle_beta   90.00
_cell.angle_gamma   90.00
#
_symmetry.space_group_name_H-M   'P 1'
#
loop_
_entity.id
_entity.type
_entity.pdbx_description
1 polymer ?
#
loop_
_entity_poly.entity_id
_entity_poly.type
_entity_poly.pdbx_seq_one_letter_code
_entity_poly.pdbx_strand_id
1 'polypeptide(L)' 'MSRIKAKYVLDKKDLEAPIAANQRVGEISLYDGDKVVGHYPLVTLESINKGGVFSRMSDYLHHEL' A
#
# COMPACT_ATOMS: atom_id res chain seq x y z
N MET A 1 16.55 -14.03 16.88
CA MET A 1 16.20 -12.81 16.13
C MET A 1 14.94 -13.11 15.33
N SER A 2 13.84 -12.42 15.62
CA SER A 2 12.59 -12.53 14.86
C SER A 2 12.83 -12.07 13.42
N ARG A 3 12.47 -12.89 12.41
CA ARG A 3 12.65 -12.60 10.97
C ARG A 3 11.30 -12.30 10.32
N ILE A 4 10.50 -11.50 10.98
CA ILE A 4 9.19 -11.08 10.46
C ILE A 4 9.40 -10.14 9.28
N LYS A 5 8.76 -10.45 8.16
CA LYS A 5 8.72 -9.64 6.95
C LYS A 5 7.28 -9.39 6.56
N ALA A 6 6.97 -8.24 5.99
CA ALA A 6 5.67 -7.97 5.40
C ALA A 6 5.85 -7.76 3.89
N LYS A 7 4.91 -8.29 3.10
CA LYS A 7 4.78 -7.97 1.67
C LYS A 7 3.38 -7.42 1.46
N TYR A 8 3.26 -6.40 0.62
CA TYR A 8 1.99 -5.85 0.22
C TYR A 8 1.74 -6.16 -1.26
N VAL A 9 0.48 -6.41 -1.59
CA VAL A 9 -0.01 -6.58 -2.95
C VAL A 9 -1.14 -5.61 -3.13
N LEU A 10 -1.04 -4.74 -4.13
CA LEU A 10 -2.12 -3.83 -4.50
C LEU A 10 -3.09 -4.57 -5.42
N ASP A 11 -4.40 -4.38 -5.19
CA ASP A 11 -5.44 -4.98 -6.04
C ASP A 11 -5.43 -4.37 -7.45
N LYS A 12 -4.99 -3.11 -7.55
CA LYS A 12 -4.82 -2.37 -8.79
C LYS A 12 -3.36 -2.01 -8.98
N LYS A 13 -2.90 -2.08 -10.23
CA LYS A 13 -1.54 -1.67 -10.62
C LYS A 13 -1.26 -0.22 -10.24
N ASP A 14 -2.25 0.64 -10.44
CA ASP A 14 -2.18 2.07 -10.18
C ASP A 14 -3.31 2.49 -9.22
N LEU A 15 -2.95 3.28 -8.22
CA LEU A 15 -3.89 3.87 -7.28
C LEU A 15 -4.40 5.19 -7.84
N GLU A 16 -5.55 5.13 -8.50
CA GLU A 16 -6.19 6.32 -9.08
C GLU A 16 -7.01 7.10 -8.05
N ALA A 17 -6.76 8.40 -8.00
CA ALA A 17 -7.55 9.36 -7.25
C ALA A 17 -8.96 9.54 -7.86
N PRO A 18 -9.98 9.90 -7.04
CA PRO A 18 -9.95 10.07 -5.59
C PRO A 18 -10.07 8.74 -4.83
N ILE A 19 -9.35 8.60 -3.72
CA ILE A 19 -9.43 7.41 -2.85
C ILE A 19 -9.98 7.85 -1.51
N ALA A 20 -11.10 7.26 -1.08
CA ALA A 20 -11.70 7.57 0.20
C ALA A 20 -10.83 7.06 1.36
N ALA A 21 -10.96 7.64 2.55
CA ALA A 21 -10.36 7.08 3.75
C ALA A 21 -11.00 5.69 4.05
N ASN A 22 -10.21 4.79 4.63
CA ASN A 22 -10.60 3.42 4.97
C ASN A 22 -11.03 2.56 3.77
N GLN A 23 -10.60 2.92 2.57
CA GLN A 23 -10.86 2.15 1.36
C GLN A 23 -9.82 1.04 1.23
N ARG A 24 -10.28 -0.20 1.00
CA ARG A 24 -9.38 -1.32 0.68
C ARG A 24 -8.73 -1.08 -0.67
N VAL A 25 -7.41 -1.14 -0.69
CA VAL A 25 -6.57 -0.96 -1.88
C VAL A 25 -5.65 -2.16 -2.15
N GLY A 26 -5.66 -3.15 -1.25
CA GLY A 26 -4.91 -4.38 -1.42
C GLY A 26 -4.90 -5.27 -0.19
N GLU A 27 -3.81 -6.01 -0.06
CA GLU A 27 -3.57 -6.95 1.02
C GLU A 27 -2.10 -6.93 1.46
N ILE A 28 -1.88 -7.16 2.75
CA ILE A 28 -0.57 -7.34 3.37
C ILE A 28 -0.47 -8.81 3.80
N SER A 29 0.54 -9.50 3.28
CA SER A 29 0.94 -10.84 3.71
C SER A 29 2.11 -10.72 4.67
N LEU A 30 1.92 -11.20 5.89
CA LEU A 30 2.96 -11.28 6.92
C LEU A 30 3.68 -12.62 6.79
N TYR A 31 5.00 -12.59 6.81
CA TYR A 31 5.89 -13.74 6.71
C TYR A 31 6.76 -13.84 7.97
N ASP A 32 6.93 -15.06 8.47
CA ASP A 32 7.98 -15.40 9.43
C ASP A 32 8.97 -16.34 8.75
N GLY A 33 10.14 -15.81 8.38
CA GLY A 33 11.05 -16.50 7.48
C GLY A 33 10.42 -16.70 6.09
N ASP A 34 10.14 -17.95 5.74
CA ASP A 34 9.54 -18.35 4.46
C ASP A 34 8.06 -18.76 4.58
N LYS A 35 7.49 -18.72 5.79
CA LYS A 35 6.09 -19.09 6.04
C LYS A 35 5.21 -17.86 6.10
N VAL A 36 4.05 -17.91 5.44
CA VAL A 36 2.99 -16.91 5.62
C VAL A 36 2.32 -17.14 6.98
N VAL A 37 2.30 -16.12 7.82
CA VAL A 37 1.72 -16.14 9.17
C VAL A 37 0.41 -15.36 9.27
N GLY A 38 0.04 -14.59 8.24
CA GLY A 38 -1.27 -13.93 8.21
C GLY A 38 -1.47 -13.02 7.00
N HIS A 39 -2.73 -12.70 6.75
CA HIS A 39 -3.18 -11.78 5.71
C HIS A 39 -4.01 -10.66 6.35
N TYR A 40 -3.74 -9.42 5.96
CA TYR A 40 -4.44 -8.24 6.48
C TYR A 40 -4.87 -7.32 5.34
N PRO A 41 -6.05 -6.71 5.41
CA PRO A 41 -6.48 -5.76 4.38
C PRO A 41 -5.59 -4.52 4.41
N LEU A 42 -5.07 -4.11 3.24
CA LEU A 42 -4.41 -2.82 3.08
C LEU A 42 -5.48 -1.78 2.81
N VAL A 43 -5.62 -0.82 3.73
CA VAL A 43 -6.61 0.26 3.64
C VAL A 43 -5.91 1.62 3.62
N THR A 44 -6.55 2.60 2.99
CA THR A 44 -6.12 4.00 3.08
C THR A 44 -6.43 4.60 4.45
N LEU A 45 -5.49 5.36 5.00
CA LEU A 45 -5.71 6.04 6.29
C LEU A 45 -6.45 7.36 6.11
N GLU A 46 -6.18 8.08 5.02
CA GLU A 46 -6.76 9.39 4.74
C GLU A 46 -7.39 9.43 3.35
N SER A 47 -8.35 10.34 3.17
CA SER A 47 -8.97 10.56 1.87
C SER A 47 -8.02 11.34 0.99
N ILE A 48 -7.57 10.74 -0.11
CA ILE A 48 -6.65 11.38 -1.04
C ILE A 48 -7.45 11.99 -2.18
N ASN A 49 -7.40 13.32 -2.29
CA ASN A 49 -8.02 14.07 -3.37
C ASN A 49 -7.04 14.29 -4.53
N LYS A 50 -7.56 14.33 -5.76
CA LYS A 50 -6.80 14.35 -7.03
C LYS A 50 -5.90 15.59 -7.23
N GLY A 51 -6.12 16.67 -6.47
CA GLY A 51 -5.36 17.92 -6.59
C GLY A 51 -4.32 18.09 -5.48
N GLY A 52 -3.04 17.88 -5.80
CA GLY A 52 -1.90 18.29 -4.96
C GLY A 52 -1.13 17.17 -4.25
N VAL A 53 -1.81 16.19 -3.65
CA VAL A 53 -1.13 15.10 -2.90
C VAL A 53 -0.66 13.97 -3.82
N PHE A 54 -1.49 13.53 -4.78
CA PHE A 54 -1.08 12.50 -5.76
C PHE A 54 0.09 12.95 -6.63
N SER A 55 0.15 14.23 -7.02
CA SER A 55 1.26 14.78 -7.81
C SER A 55 2.61 14.66 -7.10
N ARG A 56 2.63 14.80 -5.77
CA ARG A 56 3.86 14.68 -4.97
C ARG A 56 4.22 13.21 -4.70
N MET A 57 3.22 12.35 -4.52
CA MET A 57 3.45 10.90 -4.35
C MET A 57 4.02 10.28 -5.63
N SER A 58 3.49 10.66 -6.80
CA SER A 58 4.04 10.21 -8.08
C SER A 58 5.49 10.64 -8.26
N ASP A 59 5.84 11.87 -7.87
CA ASP A 59 7.22 12.36 -7.94
C ASP A 59 8.15 11.50 -7.06
N TYR A 60 7.72 11.13 -5.84
CA TYR A 60 8.50 10.29 -4.92
C TYR A 60 8.73 8.87 -5.48
N LEU A 61 7.70 8.27 -6.08
CA LEU A 61 7.82 6.95 -6.71
C LEU A 61 8.67 6.98 -7.99
N HIS A 62 8.68 8.10 -8.71
CA HIS A 62 9.48 8.26 -9.92
C HIS A 62 10.96 8.57 -9.62
N HIS A 63 11.28 9.17 -8.46
CA HIS A 63 12.65 9.58 -8.13
C HIS A 63 13.51 8.46 -7.52
N GLU A 64 12.91 7.37 -7.04
CA GLU A 64 13.60 6.24 -6.40
C GLU A 64 13.75 5.01 -7.33
N LEU A 65 13.56 5.19 -8.65
CA LEU A 65 13.72 4.17 -9.70
C LEU A 65 14.75 4.58 -10.76
#